data_AF-A0A1H6JRW6-F1
#
_entry.id   AF-A0A1H6JRW6-F1
#
_cell.length_a   1.000
_cell.length_b   1.000
_cell.length_c   1.000
_cell.angle_alpha   90.00
_cell.angle_beta   90.00
_cell.angle_gamma   90.00
#
_symmetry.space_group_name_H-M   'P 1'
#
loop_
_entity.id
_entity.type
_entity.pdbx_description
1 polymer ?
#
loop_
_entity_poly.entity_id
_entity_poly.type
_entity_poly.pdbx_seq_one_letter_code
_entity_poly.pdbx_strand_id
1 'polypeptide(L)' 'MLLFPLGIAVPLWIKKADNVKKVALIGGAVSLFIEVTQLITTRGYFEIDDLFHNTLGAVMGALIGCPLAKRIYSKKNIK' A
#
# COMPACT_ATOMS: atom_id res chain seq x y z
N MET A 1 -3.18 -8.01 -7.57
CA MET A 1 -3.63 -6.72 -6.96
C MET A 1 -3.88 -6.86 -5.45
N LEU A 2 -3.15 -7.74 -4.76
CA LEU A 2 -3.43 -8.10 -3.36
C LEU A 2 -3.38 -6.89 -2.41
N LEU A 3 -2.51 -5.93 -2.69
CA LEU A 3 -2.26 -4.78 -1.82
C LEU A 3 -3.18 -3.58 -2.09
N PHE A 4 -4.24 -3.74 -2.90
CA PHE A 4 -5.22 -2.67 -3.11
C PHE A 4 -5.89 -2.21 -1.80
N PRO A 5 -6.41 -3.12 -0.93
CA PRO A 5 -6.96 -2.71 0.36
C PRO A 5 -5.93 -2.03 1.26
N LEU A 6 -4.66 -2.49 1.21
CA LEU A 6 -3.56 -1.87 1.95
C LEU A 6 -3.32 -0.42 1.48
N GLY A 7 -3.39 -0.17 0.17
CA GLY A 7 -3.27 1.17 -0.40
C GLY A 7 -4.33 2.15 0.13
N ILE A 8 -5.54 1.66 0.45
CA ILE A 8 -6.59 2.45 1.10
C ILE A 8 -6.33 2.61 2.59
N ALA A 9 -5.96 1.53 3.28
CA ALA A 9 -5.83 1.49 4.74
C ALA A 9 -4.65 2.30 5.28
N VAL A 10 -3.49 2.24 4.61
CA VAL A 10 -2.24 2.91 5.04
C VAL A 10 -2.42 4.42 5.31
N PRO A 11 -2.96 5.24 4.39
CA PRO A 11 -3.16 6.67 4.64
C PRO A 11 -4.21 6.94 5.74
N LEU A 12 -5.16 6.02 5.95
CA LEU A 12 -6.19 6.14 6.99
C LEU A 12 -5.69 5.81 8.39
N TRP A 13 -4.70 4.92 8.53
CA TRP A 13 -4.10 4.57 9.82
C TRP A 13 -2.86 5.41 10.13
N ILE A 14 -2.05 5.70 9.13
CA ILE A 14 -0.78 6.42 9.28
C ILE A 14 -0.95 7.83 8.70
N LYS A 15 -1.25 8.80 9.56
CA LYS A 15 -1.37 10.24 9.19
C LYS A 15 -0.21 10.77 8.35
N LYS A 16 1.01 10.24 8.57
CA LYS A 16 2.22 10.65 7.84
C LYS A 16 2.32 10.03 6.43
N ALA A 17 1.56 9.00 6.12
CA ALA A 17 1.51 8.33 4.81
C ALA A 17 0.41 8.93 3.93
N ASP A 18 0.35 10.25 3.86
CA ASP A 18 -0.72 11.04 3.26
C ASP A 18 -0.60 11.27 1.75
N ASN A 19 0.39 10.64 1.12
CA ASN A 19 0.64 10.77 -0.30
C ASN A 19 0.91 9.42 -0.96
N VAL A 20 0.52 9.35 -2.24
CA VAL A 20 0.57 8.13 -3.04
C VAL A 20 1.99 7.56 -3.13
N LYS A 21 3.03 8.41 -3.19
CA LYS A 21 4.43 7.96 -3.27
C LYS A 21 4.85 7.18 -2.02
N LYS A 22 4.51 7.67 -0.82
CA LYS A 22 4.80 6.98 0.45
C LYS A 22 4.05 5.65 0.52
N VAL A 23 2.78 5.63 0.14
CA VAL A 23 1.98 4.39 0.13
C VAL A 23 2.51 3.40 -0.90
N ALA A 24 2.97 3.87 -2.07
CA ALA A 24 3.58 3.04 -3.09
C ALA A 24 4.90 2.42 -2.61
N LEU A 25 5.75 3.19 -1.90
CA LEU A 25 6.98 2.67 -1.30
C LEU A 25 6.69 1.59 -0.25
N ILE A 26 5.71 1.83 0.63
CA ILE A 26 5.26 0.86 1.63
C ILE A 26 4.69 -0.39 0.93
N GLY A 27 3.83 -0.20 -0.06
CA GLY A 27 3.24 -1.29 -0.84
C GLY A 27 4.30 -2.12 -1.57
N GLY A 28 5.28 -1.48 -2.19
CA GLY A 28 6.40 -2.16 -2.84
C GLY A 28 7.28 -2.93 -1.86
N ALA A 29 7.57 -2.36 -0.68
CA ALA A 29 8.32 -3.05 0.37
C ALA A 29 7.55 -4.27 0.92
N VAL A 30 6.24 -4.14 1.13
CA VAL A 30 5.37 -5.25 1.55
C VAL A 30 5.29 -6.32 0.47
N SER A 31 5.15 -5.92 -0.80
CA SER A 31 5.13 -6.83 -1.94
C SER A 31 6.44 -7.62 -2.04
N LEU A 32 7.59 -6.94 -1.94
CA LEU A 32 8.91 -7.58 -1.90
C LEU A 32 9.05 -8.54 -0.72
N PHE A 33 8.55 -8.16 0.46
CA PHE A 33 8.58 -9.02 1.63
C PHE A 33 7.76 -10.30 1.43
N ILE A 34 6.61 -10.21 0.76
CA ILE A 34 5.76 -11.36 0.42
C ILE A 34 6.51 -12.32 -0.51
N GLU A 35 7.07 -11.82 -1.61
CA GLU A 35 7.85 -12.62 -2.58
C GLU A 35 9.06 -13.30 -1.93
N VAL A 36 9.82 -12.56 -1.10
CA VAL A 36 10.97 -13.11 -0.35
C VAL A 36 10.52 -14.19 0.63
N THR A 37 9.41 -13.97 1.33
CA THR A 37 8.86 -14.97 2.26
C THR A 37 8.40 -16.22 1.52
N GLN A 38 7.76 -16.08 0.37
CA GLN A 38 7.34 -17.20 -0.47
C GLN A 38 8.53 -18.02 -0.97
N LEU A 39 9.60 -17.34 -1.38
CA LEU A 39 10.86 -17.96 -1.81
C LEU A 39 11.51 -18.75 -0.66
N ILE A 40 11.65 -18.16 0.53
CA ILE A 40 12.28 -18.81 1.70
C ILE A 40 11.45 -19.99 2.19
N THR A 41 10.13 -19.85 2.23
CA THR A 41 9.21 -20.89 2.73
C THR A 41 8.88 -21.96 1.69
N THR A 42 9.50 -21.89 0.50
CA THR A 42 9.28 -22.84 -0.61
C THR A 42 7.80 -22.95 -1.02
N ARG A 43 7.03 -21.88 -0.77
CA ARG A 43 5.60 -21.79 -1.10
C ARG A 43 5.36 -21.33 -2.54
N GLY A 44 6.40 -20.86 -3.23
CA GLY A 44 6.35 -20.37 -4.61
C GLY A 44 7.74 -19.94 -5.12
N TYR A 45 7.77 -19.40 -6.33
CA TYR A 45 8.95 -18.75 -6.92
C TYR A 45 8.92 -17.25 -6.63
N PHE A 46 10.07 -16.59 -6.76
CA PHE A 46 10.13 -15.13 -6.71
C PHE A 46 9.64 -14.58 -8.06
N GLU A 47 8.44 -14.00 -8.09
CA GLU A 47 7.80 -13.54 -9.33
C GLU A 47 7.81 -12.01 -9.40
N ILE A 48 8.65 -11.47 -10.29
CA ILE A 48 8.80 -10.03 -10.47
C ILE A 48 7.49 -9.38 -10.94
N ASP A 49 6.71 -10.08 -11.76
CA ASP A 49 5.40 -9.58 -12.20
C ASP A 49 4.43 -9.39 -11.02
N ASP A 50 4.43 -10.32 -10.05
CA ASP A 50 3.62 -10.19 -8.84
C ASP A 50 4.10 -9.04 -7.96
N LEU A 51 5.42 -8.82 -7.86
CA LEU A 51 5.99 -7.66 -7.18
C LEU A 51 5.41 -6.35 -7.75
N PHE A 52 5.45 -6.18 -9.07
CA PHE A 52 4.93 -5.01 -9.76
C PHE A 52 3.41 -4.90 -9.65
N HIS A 53 2.70 -6.00 -9.86
CA HIS A 53 1.24 -6.04 -9.86
C HIS A 53 0.68 -5.70 -8.47
N ASN A 54 1.30 -6.20 -7.41
CA ASN A 54 0.90 -5.89 -6.04
C ASN A 54 1.28 -4.46 -5.65
N THR A 55 2.43 -3.95 -6.11
CA THR A 55 2.78 -2.53 -5.96
C THR A 55 1.76 -1.61 -6.66
N LEU A 56 1.34 -1.95 -7.88
CA LEU A 56 0.29 -1.25 -8.62
C LEU A 56 -1.05 -1.30 -7.88
N GLY A 57 -1.39 -2.45 -7.28
CA GLY A 57 -2.54 -2.56 -6.38
C GLY A 57 -2.50 -1.52 -5.26
N ALA A 58 -1.37 -1.41 -4.55
CA ALA A 58 -1.18 -0.41 -3.50
C ALA A 58 -1.29 1.04 -4.02
N VAL A 59 -0.74 1.34 -5.20
CA VAL A 59 -0.88 2.65 -5.86
C VAL A 59 -2.35 2.97 -6.14
N MET A 60 -3.08 2.03 -6.74
CA MET A 60 -4.51 2.20 -7.05
C MET A 60 -5.35 2.42 -5.79
N GLY A 61 -5.07 1.67 -4.72
CA GLY A 61 -5.69 1.90 -3.42
C GLY A 61 -5.34 3.28 -2.84
N ALA A 62 -4.09 3.71 -2.96
CA ALA A 62 -3.62 5.01 -2.45
C ALA A 62 -4.27 6.21 -3.15
N LEU A 63 -4.61 6.08 -4.44
CA LEU A 63 -5.37 7.10 -5.18
C LEU A 63 -6.74 7.37 -4.54
N ILE A 64 -7.33 6.38 -3.88
CA ILE A 64 -8.60 6.51 -3.13
C ILE A 64 -8.34 6.86 -1.66
N GLY A 65 -7.40 6.17 -1.02
CA GLY A 65 -7.10 6.30 0.41
C GLY A 65 -6.52 7.65 0.81
N CYS A 66 -5.60 8.21 0.02
CA CYS A 66 -4.93 9.47 0.38
C CYS A 66 -5.90 10.68 0.39
N PRO A 67 -6.74 10.88 -0.64
CA PRO A 67 -7.78 11.92 -0.59
C PRO A 67 -8.78 11.73 0.54
N LEU A 68 -9.19 10.49 0.79
CA LEU A 68 -10.12 10.16 1.88
C LEU A 68 -9.51 10.51 3.25
N ALA A 69 -8.27 10.10 3.50
CA ALA A 69 -7.56 10.41 4.72
C ALA A 69 -7.42 11.92 4.94
N LYS A 70 -7.06 12.68 3.90
CA LYS A 70 -6.98 14.15 3.96
C LYS A 70 -8.31 14.79 4.34
N ARG A 71 -9.43 14.32 3.78
CA ARG A 71 -10.78 14.80 4.15
C ARG A 71 -11.10 14.53 5.62
N ILE A 72 -10.80 13.32 6.12
CA ILE A 72 -11.05 12.93 7.52
C ILE A 72 -10.21 13.79 8.48
N TYR A 73 -8.92 13.96 8.19
CA TYR A 73 -8.04 14.74 9.05
C TYR A 73 -8.30 16.24 8.99
N SER A 74 -8.73 16.78 7.85
CA SER A 74 -9.14 18.18 7.74
C SER A 74 -10.36 18.47 8.63
N LYS A 75 -11.39 17.61 8.60
CA LYS A 75 -12.59 17.75 9.45
C LYS A 75 -12.28 17.65 10.95
N LYS A 76 -11.27 16.87 11.32
CA LYS A 76 -10.84 16.69 12.72
C LYS A 76 -10.09 17.91 13.28
N ASN A 77 -9.51 18.77 12.45
CA ASN A 77 -8.83 20.00 12.89
C ASN A 77 -9.78 21.20 13.02
N ILE A 78 -11.03 21.09 12.59
CA ILE A 78 -12.04 22.16 12.62
C ILE A 78 -12.98 22.00 13.84
N LYS A 79 -12.95 20.85 14.51
CA LYS A 79 -13.62 20.60 15.79
C LYS A 79 -12.62 20.75 16.93
#